data_AF-A0A832PUG6-F1
#
_entry.id   AF-A0A832PUG6-F1
#
_cell.length_a   1.000
_cell.length_b   1.000
_cell.length_c   1.000
_cell.angle_alpha   90.00
_cell.angle_beta   90.00
_cell.angle_gamma   90.00
#
_symmetry.space_group_name_H-M   'P 1'
#
loop_
_entity.id
_entity.type
_entity.pdbx_description
1 polymer ?
#
loop_
_entity_poly.entity_id
_entity_poly.type
_entity_poly.pdbx_seq_one_letter_code
_entity_poly.pdbx_strand_id
1 'polypeptide(L)'
;MTFDWMQPKVNPSFAKKLTTRFQEAALVELEQRARILHNLHFPKALTTKKLQARVAWEFELSKIPAFAKKIPAIVDKVYGKA
;
A
#
# COMPACT_ATOMS: atom_id res chain seq x y z
N MET A 1 -13.24 36.08 -11.43
CA MET A 1 -12.11 35.13 -11.44
C MET A 1 -12.43 34.03 -12.45
N THR A 2 -11.67 33.94 -13.54
CA THR A 2 -11.82 32.90 -14.55
C THR A 2 -11.25 31.59 -14.00
N PHE A 3 -12.09 30.55 -13.93
CA PHE A 3 -11.69 29.21 -13.57
C PHE A 3 -10.90 28.60 -14.74
N ASP A 4 -9.61 28.35 -14.51
CA ASP A 4 -8.72 27.76 -15.51
C ASP A 4 -8.80 26.24 -15.44
N TRP A 5 -9.38 25.63 -16.48
CA TRP A 5 -9.52 24.19 -16.62
C TRP A 5 -8.19 23.47 -16.93
N MET A 6 -7.15 24.20 -17.35
CA MET A 6 -5.86 23.64 -17.77
C MET A 6 -4.90 23.39 -16.59
N GLN A 7 -5.09 24.09 -15.47
CA GLN A 7 -4.27 23.88 -14.27
C GLN A 7 -5.15 23.76 -13.02
N PRO A 8 -5.43 22.54 -12.53
CA PRO A 8 -6.05 22.39 -11.23
C PRO A 8 -5.10 23.01 -10.18
N LYS A 9 -5.51 24.15 -9.60
CA LYS A 9 -4.82 24.80 -8.49
C LYS A 9 -5.00 23.97 -7.21
N VAL A 10 -4.37 22.81 -7.17
CA VAL A 10 -4.39 21.94 -5.98
C VAL A 10 -3.51 22.59 -4.92
N ASN A 11 -4.10 22.92 -3.77
CA ASN A 11 -3.35 23.43 -2.64
C ASN A 11 -2.25 22.42 -2.25
N PRO A 12 -0.97 22.81 -2.18
CA PRO A 12 0.14 21.90 -1.85
C PRO A 12 -0.07 21.15 -0.51
N SER A 13 -0.72 21.80 0.46
CA SER A 13 -1.05 21.16 1.75
C SER A 13 -2.11 20.05 1.60
N PHE A 14 -3.04 20.21 0.66
CA PHE A 14 -4.06 19.20 0.34
C PHE A 14 -3.46 18.03 -0.44
N ALA A 15 -2.58 18.31 -1.41
CA ALA A 15 -1.83 17.28 -2.12
C ALA A 15 -1.02 16.37 -1.17
N LYS A 16 -0.35 16.97 -0.17
CA LYS A 16 0.34 16.22 0.89
C LYS A 16 -0.61 15.32 1.68
N LYS A 17 -1.77 15.83 2.11
CA LYS A 17 -2.78 15.03 2.82
C LYS A 17 -3.29 13.84 2.00
N LEU A 18 -3.49 14.03 0.69
CA LEU A 18 -3.91 12.94 -0.20
C LEU A 18 -2.86 11.83 -0.28
N THR A 19 -1.58 12.19 -0.41
CA THR A 19 -0.51 11.20 -0.44
C THR A 19 -0.44 10.38 0.85
N THR A 20 -0.61 11.00 2.02
CA THR A 20 -0.60 10.29 3.31
C THR A 20 -1.78 9.33 3.43
N ARG A 21 -3.00 9.76 3.07
CA ARG A 21 -4.20 8.92 3.14
C ARG A 21 -4.10 7.69 2.24
N PHE A 22 -3.55 7.85 1.04
CA PHE A 22 -3.33 6.74 0.13
C PHE A 22 -2.37 5.70 0.74
N GLN A 23 -1.26 6.16 1.31
CA GLN A 23 -0.29 5.27 1.96
C GLN A 23 -0.89 4.54 3.16
N GLU A 24 -1.67 5.23 3.99
CA GLU A 24 -2.37 4.64 5.14
C GLU A 24 -3.36 3.56 4.69
N ALA A 25 -4.19 3.86 3.70
CA ALA A 25 -5.16 2.91 3.15
C ALA A 25 -4.46 1.67 2.56
N ALA A 26 -3.38 1.86 1.80
CA ALA A 26 -2.60 0.76 1.23
C ALA A 26 -1.98 -0.13 2.31
N LEU A 27 -1.48 0.46 3.40
CA LEU A 27 -0.91 -0.30 4.53
C LEU A 27 -1.99 -1.14 5.24
N VAL A 28 -3.18 -0.58 5.46
CA VAL A 28 -4.31 -1.30 6.05
C VAL A 28 -4.74 -2.46 5.17
N GLU A 29 -4.83 -2.25 3.85
CA GLU A 29 -5.19 -3.29 2.90
C GLU A 29 -4.17 -4.44 2.89
N LEU A 30 -2.87 -4.11 2.91
CA LEU A 30 -1.80 -5.10 2.99
C LEU A 30 -1.88 -5.93 4.29
N GLU A 31 -2.17 -5.30 5.42
CA GLU A 31 -2.36 -6.00 6.69
C GLU A 31 -3.58 -6.92 6.65
N GLN A 32 -4.71 -6.46 6.11
CA GLN A 32 -5.92 -7.28 5.96
C GLN A 32 -5.68 -8.49 5.07
N ARG A 33 -5.01 -8.32 3.92
CA ARG A 33 -4.65 -9.44 3.03
C ARG A 33 -3.69 -10.43 3.68
N ALA A 34 -2.70 -9.95 4.43
CA ALA A 34 -1.80 -10.80 5.19
C ALA A 34 -2.57 -11.65 6.21
N ARG A 35 -3.56 -11.07 6.91
CA ARG A 35 -4.45 -11.81 7.85
C ARG A 35 -5.29 -12.87 7.14
N ILE A 36 -5.87 -12.54 5.98
CA ILE A 36 -6.63 -13.52 5.19
C ILE A 36 -5.74 -14.70 4.80
N LEU A 37 -4.54 -14.44 4.29
CA LEU A 37 -3.59 -15.49 3.91
C LEU A 37 -3.12 -16.31 5.11
N HIS A 38 -2.90 -15.67 6.26
CA HIS A 38 -2.60 -16.36 7.51
C HIS A 38 -3.72 -17.31 7.93
N ASN A 39 -4.98 -16.85 7.90
CA ASN A 39 -6.14 -17.66 8.25
C ASN A 39 -6.38 -18.83 7.27
N LEU A 40 -5.91 -18.70 6.03
CA LEU A 40 -5.91 -19.77 5.02
C LEU A 40 -4.69 -20.70 5.14
N HIS A 41 -3.92 -20.60 6.23
CA HIS A 41 -2.69 -21.36 6.48
C HIS A 41 -1.63 -21.23 5.38
N PHE A 42 -1.62 -20.08 4.69
CA PHE A 42 -0.61 -19.81 3.67
C PHE A 42 0.76 -19.62 4.33
N PRO A 43 1.84 -20.23 3.82
CA PRO A 43 3.17 -20.07 4.42
C PRO A 43 3.62 -18.60 4.42
N LYS A 44 4.20 -18.16 5.54
CA LYS A 44 4.68 -16.79 5.74
C LYS A 44 5.54 -16.27 4.57
N ALA A 45 6.53 -17.05 4.16
CA ALA A 45 7.43 -16.68 3.07
C ALA A 45 6.71 -16.51 1.72
N LEU A 46 5.69 -17.33 1.46
CA LEU A 46 4.87 -17.21 0.25
C LEU A 46 3.93 -16.00 0.32
N THR A 47 3.39 -15.71 1.50
CA THR A 47 2.57 -14.51 1.73
C THR A 47 3.36 -13.23 1.46
N THR A 48 4.60 -13.11 1.98
CA THR A 48 5.46 -11.96 1.71
C THR A 48 5.71 -11.78 0.21
N LYS A 49 6.10 -12.85 -0.49
CA LYS A 49 6.33 -12.83 -1.94
C LYS A 49 5.08 -12.44 -2.72
N LYS A 50 3.91 -12.99 -2.35
CA LYS A 50 2.64 -12.72 -3.02
C LYS A 50 2.21 -11.26 -2.87
N LEU A 51 2.38 -10.68 -1.68
CA LEU A 51 2.07 -9.26 -1.45
C LEU A 51 3.04 -8.33 -2.18
N GLN A 52 4.34 -8.67 -2.20
CA GLN A 52 5.33 -7.92 -2.98
C GLN A 52 5.03 -7.96 -4.48
N ALA A 53 4.71 -9.15 -5.03
CA ALA A 53 4.36 -9.31 -6.44
C ALA A 53 3.10 -8.52 -6.80
N ARG A 54 2.09 -8.51 -5.93
CA ARG A 54 0.89 -7.69 -6.13
C ARG A 54 1.24 -6.20 -6.22
N VAL A 55 1.99 -5.67 -5.25
CA VAL A 55 2.36 -4.25 -5.26
C VAL A 55 3.25 -3.93 -6.46
N ALA A 56 4.12 -4.84 -6.87
CA ALA A 56 4.91 -4.66 -8.09
C ALA A 56 4.01 -4.57 -9.33
N TRP A 57 2.98 -5.40 -9.43
CA TRP A 57 2.00 -5.35 -10.52
C TRP A 57 1.19 -4.05 -10.48
N GLU A 58 0.61 -3.68 -9.35
CA GLU A 58 -0.22 -2.47 -9.25
C GLU A 58 0.51 -1.19 -9.63
N PHE A 59 1.83 -1.17 -9.48
CA PHE A 59 2.68 -0.05 -9.83
C PHE A 59 3.62 -0.37 -10.99
N GLU A 60 3.32 -1.36 -11.82
CA GLU A 60 4.17 -1.75 -12.96
C GLU A 60 4.41 -0.58 -13.93
N LEU A 61 3.36 0.21 -14.20
CA LEU A 61 3.41 1.40 -15.06
C LEU A 61 3.78 2.68 -14.30
N SER A 62 4.22 2.56 -13.05
CA SER A 62 4.44 3.69 -12.14
C SER A 62 5.67 3.47 -11.26
N LYS A 63 6.01 4.46 -10.45
CA LYS A 63 7.07 4.28 -9.46
C LYS A 63 6.56 3.44 -8.30
N ILE A 64 7.29 2.37 -7.96
CA ILE A 64 6.98 1.55 -6.79
C ILE A 64 6.95 2.44 -5.53
N PRO A 65 5.88 2.35 -4.72
CA PRO A 65 5.71 3.22 -3.57
C PRO A 65 6.65 2.82 -2.43
N ALA A 66 7.09 3.81 -1.64
CA ALA A 66 8.03 3.60 -0.54
C ALA A 66 7.50 2.64 0.55
N PHE A 67 6.17 2.56 0.72
CA PHE A 67 5.56 1.64 1.68
C PHE A 67 5.75 0.17 1.32
N ALA A 68 6.07 -0.18 0.07
CA ALA A 68 6.32 -1.56 -0.34
C ALA A 68 7.44 -2.22 0.48
N LYS A 69 8.41 -1.43 0.94
CA LYS A 69 9.50 -1.90 1.82
C LYS A 69 9.00 -2.35 3.20
N LYS A 70 7.81 -1.93 3.63
CA LYS A 70 7.20 -2.31 4.92
C LYS A 70 6.46 -3.65 4.88
N ILE A 71 6.27 -4.26 3.69
CA ILE A 71 5.52 -5.51 3.53
C ILE A 71 6.06 -6.64 4.42
N PRO A 72 7.38 -6.91 4.51
CA PRO A 72 7.90 -7.96 5.39
C PRO A 72 7.50 -7.74 6.85
N ALA A 73 7.67 -6.52 7.36
CA ALA A 73 7.32 -6.19 8.74
C ALA A 73 5.81 -6.32 9.03
N ILE A 74 4.93 -6.02 8.06
CA ILE A 74 3.49 -6.24 8.19
C ILE A 74 3.20 -7.73 8.31
N VAL A 75 3.81 -8.55 7.44
CA VAL A 75 3.63 -10.01 7.49
C VAL A 75 4.17 -10.58 8.79
N ASP A 76 5.33 -10.12 9.25
CA ASP A 76 5.90 -10.51 10.55
C ASP A 76 4.94 -10.21 11.71
N LYS A 77 4.35 -9.01 11.72
CA LYS A 77 3.37 -8.60 12.75
C LYS A 77 2.12 -9.49 12.75
N VAL A 78 1.66 -9.96 11.60
CA VAL A 78 0.47 -10.82 11.49
C VAL A 78 0.80 -12.25 11.92
N TYR A 79 1.91 -12.81 11.44
CA TYR A 79 2.29 -14.20 11.69
C TYR A 79 2.94 -14.43 13.05
N GLY A 80 3.54 -13.40 13.66
CA GLY A 80 4.13 -13.46 15.00
C GLY A 80 3.15 -13.19 16.15
N LYS A 81 1.89 -12.86 15.83
CA LYS A 81 0.79 -12.70 16.80
C LYS A 81 -0.07 -13.95 16.95
N ALA A 82 0.33 -15.05 16.32
CA ALA A 82 -0.32 -16.35 16.40
C ALA A 82 0.07 -17.08 17.70
#